data_AF-A0A943H5L6-F1
#
_entry.id   AF-A0A943H5L6-F1
#
_cell.length_a   1.000
_cell.length_b   1.000
_cell.length_c   1.000
_cell.angle_alpha   90.00
_cell.angle_beta   90.00
_cell.angle_gamma   90.00
#
_symmetry.space_group_name_H-M   'P 1'
#
loop_
_entity.id
_entity.type
_entity.pdbx_description
1 polymer ?
#
loop_
_entity_poly.entity_id
_entity_poly.type
_entity_poly.pdbx_seq_one_letter_code
_entity_poly.pdbx_strand_id
1 'polypeptide(L)'
;MIQFTGYDLLWLFFIYSFAGWVLETAAATFMHRKFSNRGLVNGPLCILYGVGAVAMSVGLQELTGLWLFLFASLYAAVTEFVAGKLIERFYHKRWWDYSKSKWNLDGYICLPVSMVKGALGYVVVKYANRWVFRLLAILPQLLVHIVLLVLIGVLVVDVLASYLLVTGKSRHPEKWLEANNKIDRFRIRLGNKIVGSIEKRMTKAYPKASFVEKVTKDKTVFAKGCDFYKIVMLFFVGAFLGDITETIFCRITAGVWMSRSSVVWGPFSIVWGLAIAMVTAMLYKYKDRSDGFLFWTGTFLGGAYEYLCSVFTELVFGKVFWDYSWMPFNLGGRINLLYCFFWGIAAVVWFKILYPKISGWIEKIPVVIGKTVTWMLIVFMCCNVVVSCMALIRYDERGRQVEATQSWQVYMDEHYDDAKMARIYPNAKTK
;
A
#
# COMPACT_ATOMS: atom_id res chain seq x y z
N MET A 1 19.61 -3.21 -13.17
CA MET A 1 18.69 -3.34 -12.02
C MET A 1 19.36 -4.19 -10.96
N ILE A 2 19.08 -3.92 -9.68
CA ILE A 2 19.57 -4.78 -8.60
C ILE A 2 18.52 -5.90 -8.45
N GLN A 3 18.93 -7.15 -8.69
CA GLN A 3 18.08 -8.28 -8.31
C GLN A 3 18.19 -8.47 -6.81
N PHE A 4 17.10 -8.19 -6.09
CA PHE A 4 17.02 -8.41 -4.66
C PHE A 4 16.55 -9.83 -4.38
N THR A 5 17.30 -10.57 -3.56
CA THR A 5 16.82 -11.82 -2.98
C THR A 5 15.90 -11.53 -1.79
N GLY A 6 15.08 -12.51 -1.36
CA GLY A 6 14.28 -12.36 -0.15
C GLY A 6 15.13 -12.02 1.09
N TYR A 7 16.38 -12.52 1.13
CA TYR A 7 17.37 -12.19 2.14
C TYR A 7 17.76 -10.70 2.13
N ASP A 8 17.98 -10.13 0.94
CA ASP A 8 18.31 -8.71 0.78
C ASP A 8 17.16 -7.81 1.23
N LEU A 9 15.92 -8.18 0.87
CA LEU A 9 14.73 -7.42 1.24
C LEU A 9 14.50 -7.40 2.76
N LEU A 10 14.79 -8.51 3.45
CA LEU A 10 14.71 -8.56 4.91
C LEU A 10 15.73 -7.62 5.57
N TRP A 11 16.95 -7.54 5.03
CA TRP A 11 17.95 -6.61 5.53
C TRP A 11 17.55 -5.15 5.32
N LEU A 12 17.08 -4.79 4.12
CA LEU A 12 16.56 -3.45 3.86
C LEU A 12 15.38 -3.13 4.79
N PHE A 13 14.46 -4.09 5.00
CA PHE A 13 13.35 -3.93 5.93
C PHE A 13 13.83 -3.56 7.34
N PHE A 14 14.72 -4.36 7.95
CA PHE A 14 15.17 -4.12 9.32
C PHE A 14 15.98 -2.82 9.45
N ILE A 15 16.89 -2.56 8.51
CA ILE A 15 17.74 -1.36 8.52
C ILE A 15 16.88 -0.11 8.38
N TYR A 16 15.95 -0.07 7.43
CA TYR A 16 15.11 1.11 7.23
C TYR A 16 14.00 1.24 8.26
N SER A 17 13.49 0.13 8.84
CA SER A 17 12.62 0.20 10.00
C SER A 17 13.32 0.79 11.23
N PHE A 18 14.57 0.41 11.47
CA PHE A 18 15.37 0.97 12.56
C PHE A 18 15.73 2.44 12.27
N ALA A 19 16.21 2.75 11.07
CA ALA A 19 16.53 4.12 10.68
C ALA A 19 15.29 5.03 10.72
N GLY A 20 14.14 4.54 10.29
CA GLY A 20 12.85 5.23 10.40
C GLY A 20 12.45 5.47 11.86
N TRP A 21 12.66 4.49 12.74
CA TRP A 21 12.43 4.67 14.18
C TRP A 21 13.41 5.69 14.78
N VAL A 22 14.69 5.70 14.39
CA VAL A 22 15.66 6.72 14.81
C VAL A 22 15.24 8.10 14.33
N LEU A 23 14.84 8.25 13.06
CA LEU A 23 14.37 9.50 12.49
C LEU A 23 13.11 10.01 13.17
N GLU A 24 12.12 9.15 13.41
CA GLU A 24 10.89 9.51 14.14
C GLU A 24 11.17 9.85 15.60
N THR A 25 12.08 9.11 16.25
CA THR A 25 12.47 9.40 17.64
C THR A 25 13.22 10.72 17.73
N ALA A 26 14.16 10.97 16.82
CA ALA A 26 14.86 12.25 16.71
C ALA A 26 13.87 13.37 16.40
N ALA A 27 13.01 13.21 15.39
CA ALA A 27 12.00 14.19 15.01
C ALA A 27 10.99 14.45 16.13
N ALA A 28 10.51 13.42 16.83
CA ALA A 28 9.65 13.58 18.01
C ALA A 28 10.39 14.25 19.17
N THR A 29 11.69 14.03 19.32
CA THR A 29 12.52 14.75 20.29
C THR A 29 12.65 16.22 19.91
N PHE A 30 12.92 16.52 18.63
CA PHE A 30 12.96 17.88 18.08
C PHE A 30 11.60 18.59 18.19
N MET A 31 10.50 17.90 17.90
CA MET A 31 9.16 18.50 17.77
C MET A 31 8.34 18.49 19.07
N HIS A 32 8.54 17.50 19.95
CA HIS A 32 7.63 17.24 21.09
C HIS A 32 8.34 17.03 22.43
N ARG A 33 9.68 16.92 22.48
CA ARG A 33 10.49 16.65 23.69
C ARG A 33 9.92 15.54 24.60
N LYS A 34 9.13 14.63 24.03
CA LYS A 34 8.65 13.41 24.68
C LYS A 34 8.89 12.26 23.74
N PHE A 35 9.45 11.19 24.28
CA PHE A 35 9.46 9.91 23.61
C PHE A 35 8.01 9.49 23.38
N SER A 36 7.57 9.54 22.12
CA SER A 36 6.29 8.98 21.70
C SER A 36 6.59 7.80 20.82
N ASN A 37 6.21 6.61 21.27
CA ASN A 37 6.27 5.44 20.42
C ASN A 37 5.28 5.63 19.26
N ARG A 38 5.79 5.92 18.07
CA ARG A 38 5.01 5.99 16.83
C ARG A 38 5.04 4.68 16.04
N GLY A 39 5.71 3.65 16.56
CA GLY A 39 5.73 2.30 16.01
C GLY A 39 4.51 1.48 16.44
N LEU A 40 4.08 0.58 15.56
CA LEU A 40 3.00 -0.39 15.80
C LEU A 40 3.43 -1.52 16.76
N VAL A 41 4.75 -1.66 16.96
CA VAL A 41 5.40 -2.67 17.82
C VAL A 41 6.20 -1.97 18.93
N ASN A 42 6.57 -2.71 19.98
CA ASN A 42 7.28 -2.13 21.11
C ASN A 42 8.78 -2.04 20.91
N GLY A 43 9.35 -2.73 19.92
CA GLY A 43 10.74 -2.63 19.52
C GLY A 43 11.10 -1.30 18.82
N PRO A 44 12.41 -1.03 18.64
CA PRO A 44 12.91 0.16 17.94
C PRO A 44 12.75 0.03 16.42
N LEU A 45 11.58 -0.37 15.94
CA LEU A 45 11.30 -0.63 14.53
C LEU A 45 10.02 0.10 14.11
N CYS A 46 10.15 1.01 13.14
CA CYS A 46 9.01 1.58 12.47
C CYS A 46 8.69 0.74 11.23
N ILE A 47 7.73 -0.19 11.36
CA ILE A 47 7.37 -1.14 10.28
C ILE A 47 7.03 -0.40 8.98
N LEU A 48 6.31 0.72 9.05
CA LEU A 48 5.91 1.50 7.87
C LEU A 48 7.11 1.99 7.05
N TYR A 49 8.22 2.36 7.71
CA TYR A 49 9.43 2.80 7.02
C TYR A 49 10.16 1.63 6.36
N GLY A 50 10.21 0.46 7.01
CA GLY A 50 10.83 -0.74 6.44
C GLY A 50 10.08 -1.24 5.22
N VAL A 51 8.75 -1.43 5.34
CA VAL A 51 7.89 -1.84 4.22
C VAL A 51 7.94 -0.80 3.10
N GLY A 52 7.84 0.49 3.44
CA GLY A 52 7.88 1.58 2.47
C GLY A 52 9.20 1.63 1.70
N ALA A 53 10.34 1.52 2.40
CA ALA A 53 11.65 1.55 1.77
C ALA A 53 11.91 0.31 0.89
N VAL A 54 11.50 -0.88 1.33
CA VAL A 54 11.58 -2.11 0.52
C VAL A 54 10.77 -1.97 -0.76
N ALA A 55 9.51 -1.54 -0.65
CA ALA A 55 8.64 -1.38 -1.80
C ALA A 55 9.16 -0.31 -2.78
N MET A 56 9.68 0.83 -2.29
CA MET A 56 10.34 1.82 -3.15
C MET A 56 11.62 1.27 -3.80
N SER A 57 12.42 0.49 -3.05
CA SER A 57 13.69 -0.07 -3.54
C SER A 57 13.49 -1.05 -4.68
N VAL A 58 12.46 -1.88 -4.58
CA VAL A 58 12.12 -2.83 -5.64
C VAL A 58 11.37 -2.13 -6.77
N GLY A 59 10.40 -1.28 -6.43
CA GLY A 59 9.45 -0.75 -7.40
C GLY A 59 9.90 0.49 -8.15
N LEU A 60 10.79 1.31 -7.59
CA LEU A 60 11.22 2.57 -8.23
C LEU A 60 12.65 2.52 -8.77
N GLN A 61 13.33 1.36 -8.72
CA GLN A 61 14.74 1.23 -9.13
C GLN A 61 15.01 1.56 -10.61
N GLU A 62 14.00 1.44 -11.46
CA GLU A 62 14.08 1.78 -12.89
C GLU A 62 14.00 3.30 -13.13
N LEU A 63 13.44 4.04 -12.16
CA LEU A 63 13.27 5.48 -12.28
C LEU A 63 14.56 6.20 -11.93
N THR A 64 14.84 7.28 -12.65
CA THR A 64 15.98 8.14 -12.39
C THR A 64 15.59 9.61 -12.42
N GLY A 65 16.50 10.48 -11.95
CA GLY A 65 16.31 11.93 -12.00
C GLY A 65 15.03 12.42 -11.29
N LEU A 66 14.32 13.34 -11.94
CA LEU A 66 13.09 13.92 -11.41
C LEU A 66 11.99 12.89 -11.17
N TRP A 67 11.87 11.88 -12.03
CA TRP A 67 10.80 10.88 -11.95
C TRP A 67 10.91 10.02 -10.70
N LEU A 68 12.12 9.58 -10.33
CA LEU A 68 12.34 8.86 -9.08
C LEU A 68 11.91 9.70 -7.88
N PHE A 69 12.25 10.98 -7.86
CA PHE A 69 11.86 11.88 -6.77
C PHE A 69 10.34 12.07 -6.68
N LEU A 70 9.67 12.30 -7.81
CA LEU A 70 8.22 12.50 -7.86
C LEU A 70 7.46 11.24 -7.44
N PHE A 71 7.85 10.08 -7.95
CA PHE A 71 7.23 8.81 -7.59
C PHE A 71 7.52 8.40 -6.15
N ALA A 72 8.73 8.64 -5.64
CA ALA A 72 9.04 8.41 -4.23
C ALA A 72 8.23 9.33 -3.31
N SER A 73 8.06 10.61 -3.69
CA SER A 73 7.23 11.58 -2.94
C SER A 73 5.78 11.12 -2.89
N LEU A 74 5.25 10.69 -4.03
CA LEU A 74 3.87 10.22 -4.11
C LEU A 74 3.66 8.91 -3.37
N TYR A 75 4.57 7.94 -3.53
CA TYR A 75 4.49 6.67 -2.83
C TYR A 75 4.49 6.87 -1.31
N ALA A 76 5.37 7.75 -0.80
CA ALA A 76 5.39 8.12 0.61
C ALA A 76 4.05 8.74 1.04
N ALA A 77 3.50 9.65 0.24
CA ALA A 77 2.23 10.31 0.52
C ALA A 77 1.05 9.33 0.56
N VAL A 78 0.95 8.43 -0.41
CA VAL A 78 -0.12 7.41 -0.45
C VAL A 78 -0.01 6.47 0.74
N THR A 79 1.20 5.97 1.02
CA THR A 79 1.46 5.06 2.14
C THR A 79 1.09 5.71 3.47
N GLU A 80 1.50 6.97 3.67
CA GLU A 80 1.17 7.74 4.87
C GLU A 80 -0.33 8.01 4.98
N PHE A 81 -0.99 8.40 3.89
CA PHE A 81 -2.43 8.63 3.90
C PHE A 81 -3.22 7.37 4.28
N VAL A 82 -2.89 6.24 3.65
CA VAL A 82 -3.54 4.95 3.93
C VAL A 82 -3.26 4.51 5.36
N ALA A 83 -2.00 4.56 5.81
CA ALA A 83 -1.64 4.22 7.18
C ALA A 83 -2.38 5.08 8.21
N GLY A 84 -2.45 6.39 7.98
CA GLY A 84 -3.15 7.32 8.85
C GLY A 84 -4.65 7.02 8.96
N LYS A 85 -5.32 6.73 7.83
CA LYS A 85 -6.75 6.35 7.81
C LYS A 85 -7.00 5.00 8.49
N LEU A 86 -6.11 4.01 8.29
CA LEU A 86 -6.21 2.71 8.95
C LEU A 86 -6.02 2.83 10.47
N ILE A 87 -5.01 3.59 10.90
CA ILE A 87 -4.75 3.86 12.32
C ILE A 87 -5.93 4.57 12.97
N GLU A 88 -6.47 5.62 12.34
CA GLU A 88 -7.69 6.30 12.82
C GLU A 88 -8.85 5.32 12.96
N ARG A 89 -8.97 4.36 12.04
CA ARG A 89 -10.06 3.39 12.05
C ARG A 89 -9.93 2.37 13.18
N PHE A 90 -8.76 1.75 13.33
CA PHE A 90 -8.55 0.67 14.31
C PHE A 90 -8.39 1.19 15.73
N TYR A 91 -7.67 2.30 15.90
CA TYR A 91 -7.33 2.84 17.22
C TYR A 91 -8.18 4.05 17.61
N HIS A 92 -9.02 4.57 16.71
CA HIS A 92 -9.79 5.80 16.94
C HIS A 92 -8.93 7.00 17.36
N LYS A 93 -7.67 6.98 16.96
CA LYS A 93 -6.65 7.96 17.30
C LYS A 93 -5.94 8.39 16.04
N ARG A 94 -5.62 9.68 15.97
CA ARG A 94 -4.78 10.25 14.93
C ARG A 94 -3.36 10.39 15.45
N TRP A 95 -2.40 9.70 14.82
CA TRP A 95 -1.00 9.71 15.28
C TRP A 95 -0.21 10.94 14.80
N TRP A 96 -0.65 11.57 13.70
CA TRP A 96 -0.07 12.83 13.19
C TRP A 96 -1.15 13.69 12.52
N ASP A 97 -0.97 15.01 12.56
CA ASP A 97 -1.87 15.97 11.94
C ASP A 97 -1.11 17.13 11.28
N TYR A 98 -1.28 17.25 9.97
CA TYR A 98 -0.74 18.29 9.11
C TYR A 98 -1.80 19.33 8.71
N SER A 99 -2.94 19.39 9.41
CA SER A 99 -4.03 20.36 9.16
C SER A 99 -3.56 21.82 9.10
N LYS A 100 -2.54 22.16 9.88
CA LYS A 100 -1.92 23.51 9.92
C LYS A 100 -0.85 23.74 8.85
N SER A 101 -0.49 22.71 8.08
CA SER A 101 0.52 22.80 7.02
C SER A 101 -0.13 23.22 5.70
N LYS A 102 0.59 24.04 4.91
CA LYS A 102 0.14 24.42 3.56
C LYS A 102 0.05 23.19 2.66
N TRP A 103 -0.95 23.18 1.77
CA TRP A 103 -1.21 22.08 0.83
C TRP A 103 -1.33 20.70 1.50
N ASN A 104 -2.07 20.65 2.62
CA ASN A 104 -2.40 19.40 3.27
C ASN A 104 -3.61 18.73 2.63
N LEU A 105 -3.63 17.40 2.69
CA LEU A 105 -4.75 16.56 2.29
C LEU A 105 -5.34 15.92 3.54
N ASP A 106 -6.52 16.39 3.96
CA ASP A 106 -7.23 15.97 5.18
C ASP A 106 -6.40 16.07 6.47
N GLY A 107 -5.29 16.83 6.47
CA GLY A 107 -4.26 16.81 7.50
C GLY A 107 -3.47 15.49 7.60
N TYR A 108 -3.74 14.49 6.77
CA TYR A 108 -3.05 13.19 6.83
C TYR A 108 -1.69 13.23 6.18
N ILE A 109 -1.56 14.04 5.13
CA ILE A 109 -0.33 14.31 4.41
C ILE A 109 -0.27 15.79 4.07
N CYS A 110 0.92 16.31 3.80
CA CYS A 110 1.09 17.63 3.21
C CYS A 110 2.25 17.62 2.22
N LEU A 111 2.12 18.44 1.16
CA LEU A 111 3.08 18.45 0.05
C LEU A 111 4.55 18.62 0.52
N PRO A 112 4.90 19.55 1.43
CA PRO A 112 6.29 19.72 1.84
C PRO A 112 6.89 18.49 2.52
N VAL A 113 6.12 17.82 3.39
CA VAL A 113 6.57 16.60 4.09
C VAL A 113 6.71 15.45 3.09
N SER A 114 5.76 15.29 2.17
CA SER A 114 5.83 14.28 1.11
C SER A 114 7.05 14.48 0.22
N MET A 115 7.41 15.73 -0.12
CA MET A 115 8.62 16.04 -0.88
C MET A 115 9.91 15.70 -0.11
N VAL A 116 9.99 16.01 1.19
CA VAL A 116 11.14 15.61 2.01
C VAL A 116 11.27 14.10 2.07
N LYS A 117 10.16 13.38 2.28
CA LYS A 117 10.14 11.91 2.26
C LYS A 117 10.51 11.35 0.88
N GLY A 118 10.10 12.02 -0.20
CA GLY A 118 10.51 11.67 -1.56
C GLY A 118 12.00 11.87 -1.81
N ALA A 119 12.61 12.92 -1.26
CA ALA A 119 14.06 13.11 -1.31
C ALA A 119 14.80 12.00 -0.53
N LEU A 120 14.29 11.61 0.64
CA LEU A 120 14.82 10.47 1.39
C LEU A 120 14.68 9.16 0.60
N GLY A 121 13.51 8.92 -0.01
CA GLY A 121 13.28 7.78 -0.89
C GLY A 121 14.22 7.75 -2.10
N TYR A 122 14.46 8.90 -2.73
CA TYR A 122 15.44 9.04 -3.81
C TYR A 122 16.84 8.63 -3.35
N VAL A 123 17.28 9.12 -2.19
CA VAL A 123 18.58 8.77 -1.63
C VAL A 123 18.66 7.27 -1.32
N VAL A 124 17.58 6.69 -0.77
CA VAL A 124 17.49 5.25 -0.49
C VAL A 124 17.68 4.41 -1.75
N VAL A 125 16.84 4.65 -2.75
CA VAL A 125 16.80 3.86 -3.99
C VAL A 125 18.10 4.03 -4.77
N LYS A 126 18.59 5.26 -4.93
CA LYS A 126 19.73 5.55 -5.80
C LYS A 126 21.09 5.25 -5.16
N TYR A 127 21.22 5.48 -3.85
CA TYR A 127 22.52 5.43 -3.18
C TYR A 127 22.53 4.50 -1.97
N ALA A 128 21.63 4.69 -1.01
CA ALA A 128 21.75 4.07 0.31
C ALA A 128 21.67 2.54 0.23
N ASN A 129 20.81 1.97 -0.61
CA ASN A 129 20.75 0.51 -0.82
C ASN A 129 22.12 -0.06 -1.19
N ARG A 130 22.81 0.56 -2.15
CA ARG A 130 24.14 0.12 -2.60
C ARG A 130 25.18 0.21 -1.48
N TRP A 131 25.11 1.27 -0.66
CA TRP A 131 25.99 1.41 0.50
C TRP A 131 25.70 0.37 1.58
N VAL A 132 24.43 0.08 1.85
CA VAL A 132 24.01 -0.95 2.81
C VAL A 132 24.60 -2.30 2.43
N PHE A 133 24.44 -2.76 1.19
CA PHE A 133 24.98 -4.06 0.79
C PHE A 133 26.51 -4.11 0.77
N ARG A 134 27.18 -3.01 0.42
CA ARG A 134 28.65 -2.94 0.53
C ARG A 134 29.11 -3.10 1.98
N LEU A 135 28.42 -2.49 2.93
CA LEU A 135 28.74 -2.61 4.35
C LEU A 135 28.46 -4.03 4.87
N LEU A 136 27.32 -4.62 4.48
CA LEU A 136 27.00 -6.01 4.84
C LEU A 136 28.01 -7.01 4.26
N ALA A 137 28.54 -6.75 3.07
CA ALA A 137 29.54 -7.61 2.42
C ALA A 137 30.93 -7.58 3.09
N ILE A 138 31.24 -6.55 3.89
CA ILE A 138 32.49 -6.46 4.64
C ILE A 138 32.47 -7.36 5.89
N LEU A 139 31.28 -7.67 6.40
CA LEU A 139 31.12 -8.45 7.62
C LEU A 139 31.23 -9.96 7.34
N PRO A 140 31.71 -10.77 8.31
CA PRO A 140 31.71 -12.22 8.18
C PRO A 140 30.29 -12.74 7.91
N GLN A 141 30.12 -13.53 6.85
CA GLN A 141 28.79 -13.98 6.40
C GLN A 141 28.01 -14.69 7.51
N LEU A 142 28.67 -15.54 8.31
CA LEU A 142 28.03 -16.21 9.43
C LEU A 142 27.41 -15.22 10.44
N LEU A 143 28.11 -14.13 10.76
CA LEU A 143 27.62 -13.10 11.66
C LEU A 143 26.37 -12.42 11.09
N VAL A 144 26.40 -12.08 9.80
CA VAL A 144 25.26 -11.44 9.12
C VAL A 144 24.02 -12.34 9.19
N HIS A 145 24.14 -13.64 8.90
CA HIS A 145 23.01 -14.57 8.97
C HIS A 145 22.47 -14.72 10.39
N ILE A 146 23.34 -14.88 11.39
CA ILE A 146 22.93 -15.01 12.79
C ILE A 146 22.18 -13.76 13.26
N VAL A 147 22.70 -12.56 12.96
CA VAL A 147 22.05 -11.30 13.32
C VAL A 147 20.68 -11.20 12.68
N LEU A 148 20.53 -11.56 11.40
CA LEU A 148 19.24 -11.51 10.72
C LEU A 148 18.21 -12.45 11.38
N LEU A 149 18.61 -13.68 11.69
CA LEU A 149 17.72 -14.65 12.35
C LEU A 149 17.28 -14.16 13.74
N VAL A 150 18.19 -13.55 14.50
CA VAL A 150 17.87 -12.95 15.80
C VAL A 150 16.88 -11.80 15.64
N LEU A 151 17.07 -10.90 14.66
CA LEU A 151 16.16 -9.78 14.38
C LEU A 151 14.75 -10.27 14.02
N ILE A 152 14.65 -11.32 13.19
CA ILE A 152 13.38 -11.97 12.84
C ILE A 152 12.72 -12.54 14.10
N GLY A 153 13.47 -13.31 14.90
CA GLY A 153 12.95 -13.90 16.14
C GLY A 153 12.41 -12.84 17.12
N VAL A 154 13.16 -11.74 17.32
CA VAL A 154 12.73 -10.63 18.18
C VAL A 154 11.45 -9.97 17.65
N LEU A 155 11.36 -9.72 16.34
CA LEU A 155 10.17 -9.12 15.75
C LEU A 155 8.94 -10.03 15.90
N VAL A 156 9.10 -11.34 15.65
CA VAL A 156 8.01 -12.32 15.82
C VAL A 156 7.52 -12.33 17.26
N VAL A 157 8.43 -12.36 18.23
CA VAL A 157 8.07 -12.29 19.66
C VAL A 157 7.35 -10.99 20.00
N ASP A 158 7.83 -9.84 19.50
CA ASP A 158 7.23 -8.52 19.76
C ASP A 158 5.81 -8.40 19.19
N VAL A 159 5.60 -8.87 17.95
CA VAL A 159 4.27 -8.88 17.30
C VAL A 159 3.32 -9.85 18.01
N LEU A 160 3.76 -11.07 18.32
CA LEU A 160 2.94 -12.07 19.02
C LEU A 160 2.59 -11.63 20.44
N ALA A 161 3.56 -11.09 21.19
CA ALA A 161 3.34 -10.55 22.53
C ALA A 161 2.31 -9.41 22.47
N SER A 162 2.49 -8.46 21.56
CA SER A 162 1.55 -7.35 21.37
C SER A 162 0.14 -7.83 21.01
N TYR A 163 0.01 -8.81 20.10
CA TYR A 163 -1.27 -9.38 19.72
C TYR A 163 -1.97 -10.14 20.86
N LEU A 164 -1.24 -11.01 21.57
CA LEU A 164 -1.79 -11.83 22.66
C LEU A 164 -2.19 -10.99 23.87
N LEU A 165 -1.43 -9.93 24.19
CA LEU A 165 -1.77 -8.99 25.27
C LEU A 165 -2.99 -8.15 24.93
N VAL A 166 -3.14 -7.70 23.68
CA VAL A 166 -4.31 -6.92 23.24
C VAL A 166 -5.58 -7.76 23.15
N THR A 167 -5.47 -9.02 22.71
CA THR A 167 -6.63 -9.91 22.56
C THR A 167 -7.02 -10.64 23.83
N GLY A 168 -6.19 -10.62 24.88
CA GLY A 168 -6.43 -11.31 26.15
C GLY A 168 -6.45 -12.83 26.05
N LYS A 169 -6.03 -13.42 24.92
CA LYS A 169 -6.13 -14.86 24.63
C LYS A 169 -5.01 -15.72 25.22
N SER A 170 -4.12 -15.16 26.04
CA SER A 170 -2.95 -15.88 26.56
C SER A 170 -3.26 -16.61 27.86
N ARG A 171 -2.86 -17.89 27.95
CA ARG A 171 -2.88 -18.68 29.20
C ARG A 171 -1.87 -18.17 30.24
N HIS A 172 -0.81 -17.47 29.81
CA HIS A 172 0.25 -16.93 30.68
C HIS A 172 0.62 -15.49 30.28
N PRO A 173 -0.26 -14.51 30.53
CA PRO A 173 -0.06 -13.12 30.09
C PRO A 173 1.21 -12.49 30.71
N GLU A 174 1.61 -12.90 31.90
CA GLU A 174 2.79 -12.36 32.59
C GLU A 174 4.09 -12.62 31.85
N LYS A 175 4.27 -13.81 31.26
CA LYS A 175 5.48 -14.14 30.47
C LYS A 175 5.59 -13.29 29.20
N TRP A 176 4.47 -13.03 28.55
CA TRP A 176 4.42 -12.16 27.37
C TRP A 176 4.64 -10.69 27.73
N LEU A 177 4.10 -10.25 28.86
CA LEU A 177 4.34 -8.93 29.39
C LEU A 177 5.82 -8.73 29.76
N GLU A 178 6.46 -9.73 30.36
CA GLU A 178 7.88 -9.67 30.70
C GLU A 178 8.77 -9.58 29.45
N ALA A 179 8.49 -10.38 28.41
CA ALA A 179 9.19 -10.30 27.13
C ALA A 179 9.01 -8.92 26.48
N ASN A 180 7.78 -8.41 26.47
CA ASN A 180 7.46 -7.09 25.93
C ASN A 180 8.16 -5.96 26.71
N ASN A 181 8.19 -6.05 28.04
CA ASN A 181 8.87 -5.09 28.91
C ASN A 181 10.40 -5.13 28.75
N LYS A 182 11.00 -6.29 28.45
CA LYS A 182 12.44 -6.39 28.13
C LYS A 182 12.77 -5.61 26.85
N ILE A 183 11.97 -5.80 25.81
CA ILE A 183 12.11 -5.08 24.53
C ILE A 183 11.88 -3.57 24.73
N ASP A 184 10.84 -3.20 25.47
CA ASP A 184 10.52 -1.81 25.76
C ASP A 184 11.63 -1.11 26.58
N ARG A 185 12.16 -1.75 27.63
CA ARG A 185 13.29 -1.21 28.39
C ARG A 185 14.54 -1.00 27.53
N PHE A 186 14.83 -1.92 26.62
CA PHE A 186 15.94 -1.76 25.69
C PHE A 186 15.72 -0.56 24.76
N ARG A 187 14.52 -0.45 24.17
CA ARG A 187 14.12 0.68 23.35
C ARG A 187 14.24 2.01 24.11
N ILE A 188 13.73 2.09 25.34
CA ILE A 188 13.78 3.30 26.17
C ILE A 188 15.24 3.69 26.47
N ARG A 189 16.11 2.73 26.82
CA ARG A 189 17.54 3.02 27.03
C ARG A 189 18.21 3.58 25.78
N LEU A 190 17.92 3.00 24.62
CA LEU A 190 18.51 3.43 23.35
C LEU A 190 17.95 4.79 22.90
N GLY A 191 16.65 5.00 23.07
CA GLY A 191 15.97 6.29 22.89
C GLY A 191 16.56 7.36 23.78
N ASN A 192 16.74 7.09 25.08
CA ASN A 192 17.32 8.04 26.02
C ASN A 192 18.79 8.40 25.70
N LYS A 193 19.57 7.49 25.11
CA LYS A 193 20.92 7.81 24.60
C LYS A 193 20.88 8.78 23.41
N ILE A 194 19.96 8.56 22.47
CA ILE A 194 19.73 9.45 21.32
C ILE A 194 19.26 10.83 21.83
N VAL A 195 18.26 10.84 22.71
CA VAL A 195 17.71 12.05 23.34
C VAL A 195 18.79 12.81 24.09
N GLY A 196 19.56 12.17 24.98
CA GLY A 196 20.62 12.82 25.77
C GLY A 196 21.77 13.38 24.93
N SER A 197 21.98 12.84 23.72
CA SER A 197 22.97 13.36 22.77
C SER A 197 22.48 14.62 22.03
N ILE A 198 21.16 14.71 21.81
CA ILE A 198 20.47 15.84 21.15
C ILE A 198 20.16 16.96 22.16
N GLU A 199 19.81 16.61 23.40
CA GLU A 199 19.48 17.55 24.49
C GLU A 199 20.66 18.41 24.91
N LYS A 200 21.91 17.90 24.81
CA LYS A 200 23.14 18.67 25.09
C LYS A 200 23.33 19.92 24.21
N ARG A 201 22.54 20.11 23.15
CA ARG A 201 22.72 21.21 22.18
C ARG A 201 21.54 22.18 22.03
N MET A 202 20.39 21.98 22.68
CA MET A 202 19.22 22.83 22.40
C MET A 202 18.32 23.08 23.62
N THR A 203 18.53 24.22 24.29
CA THR A 203 17.55 24.84 25.20
C THR A 203 16.86 26.04 24.55
N LYS A 204 15.55 26.16 24.86
CA LYS A 204 14.64 27.32 24.71
C LYS A 204 13.68 27.29 23.50
N ALA A 205 12.41 27.62 23.79
CA ALA A 205 11.29 27.99 22.91
C ALA A 205 10.20 26.91 22.59
N TYR A 206 9.13 26.94 23.41
CA TYR A 206 7.70 26.63 23.15
C TYR A 206 7.10 25.21 23.20
N PRO A 207 5.81 25.05 23.64
CA PRO A 207 5.18 23.77 23.96
C PRO A 207 3.95 23.35 23.11
N LYS A 208 3.75 22.01 23.09
CA LYS A 208 2.51 21.21 22.91
C LYS A 208 1.88 21.07 21.52
N ALA A 209 1.86 19.82 21.03
CA ALA A 209 0.96 19.36 19.97
C ALA A 209 -0.39 18.89 20.56
N SER A 210 -1.46 19.39 19.95
CA SER A 210 -2.87 19.19 20.29
C SER A 210 -3.40 17.84 19.81
N PHE A 211 -4.13 17.13 20.68
CA PHE A 211 -5.03 16.06 20.30
C PHE A 211 -6.36 16.69 19.84
N VAL A 212 -6.85 16.31 18.66
CA VAL A 212 -8.14 16.77 18.12
C VAL A 212 -9.20 15.69 18.34
N GLU A 213 -10.37 16.16 18.76
CA GLU A 213 -11.55 15.36 19.08
C GLU A 213 -12.29 14.87 17.83
N LYS A 214 -13.04 13.77 18.00
CA LYS A 214 -13.71 12.98 16.97
C LYS A 214 -14.80 13.80 16.26
N VAL A 215 -14.82 13.80 14.92
CA VAL A 215 -16.00 14.24 14.16
C VAL A 215 -17.07 13.14 14.27
N THR A 216 -18.20 13.46 14.91
CA THR A 216 -19.37 12.57 15.01
C THR A 216 -19.97 12.34 13.62
N LYS A 217 -19.96 11.08 13.17
CA LYS A 217 -20.65 10.65 11.95
C LYS A 217 -22.13 10.38 12.27
N ASP A 218 -23.00 10.98 11.47
CA ASP A 218 -24.44 10.72 11.46
C ASP A 218 -24.70 9.27 11.01
N LYS A 219 -25.44 8.50 11.83
CA LYS A 219 -25.63 7.04 11.69
C LYS A 219 -26.91 6.65 10.95
N THR A 220 -27.71 7.63 10.51
CA THR A 220 -29.06 7.41 9.98
C THR A 220 -29.10 6.96 8.52
N VAL A 221 -28.08 7.30 7.72
CA VAL A 221 -28.00 6.99 6.28
C VAL A 221 -26.85 6.02 6.01
N PHE A 222 -27.11 4.99 5.19
CA PHE A 222 -26.08 4.01 4.82
C PHE A 222 -25.00 4.67 3.99
N ALA A 223 -23.74 4.45 4.36
CA ALA A 223 -22.57 4.90 3.62
C ALA A 223 -22.52 6.42 3.35
N LYS A 224 -23.09 7.27 4.23
CA LYS A 224 -23.14 8.73 4.03
C LYS A 224 -21.73 9.32 3.85
N GLY A 225 -21.54 10.03 2.73
CA GLY A 225 -20.26 10.62 2.37
C GLY A 225 -19.25 9.60 1.83
N CYS A 226 -18.04 9.60 2.36
CA CYS A 226 -16.96 8.69 1.95
C CYS A 226 -16.49 7.85 3.15
N ASP A 227 -17.39 7.01 3.64
CA ASP A 227 -17.11 6.08 4.74
C ASP A 227 -16.62 4.72 4.22
N PHE A 228 -16.34 3.79 5.13
CA PHE A 228 -15.81 2.47 4.77
C PHE A 228 -16.75 1.72 3.82
N TYR A 229 -18.05 1.68 4.12
CA TYR A 229 -19.03 0.98 3.29
C TYR A 229 -19.12 1.63 1.91
N LYS A 230 -19.04 2.96 1.82
CA LYS A 230 -18.96 3.66 0.53
C LYS A 230 -17.75 3.19 -0.27
N ILE A 231 -16.55 3.22 0.33
CA ILE A 231 -15.31 2.85 -0.37
C ILE A 231 -15.36 1.41 -0.87
N VAL A 232 -15.87 0.46 -0.05
CA VAL A 232 -16.01 -0.93 -0.48
C VAL A 232 -17.03 -1.05 -1.62
N MET A 233 -18.20 -0.40 -1.52
CA MET A 233 -19.19 -0.44 -2.60
C MET A 233 -18.65 0.17 -3.90
N LEU A 234 -17.89 1.27 -3.80
CA LEU A 234 -17.23 1.89 -4.96
C LEU A 234 -16.12 1.00 -5.54
N PHE A 235 -15.41 0.23 -4.72
CA PHE A 235 -14.48 -0.78 -5.21
C PHE A 235 -15.20 -1.81 -6.10
N PHE A 236 -16.33 -2.37 -5.65
CA PHE A 236 -17.08 -3.35 -6.45
C PHE A 236 -17.67 -2.75 -7.72
N VAL A 237 -18.27 -1.56 -7.63
CA VAL A 237 -18.81 -0.85 -8.80
C VAL A 237 -17.70 -0.50 -9.78
N GLY A 238 -16.58 0.04 -9.28
CA GLY A 238 -15.41 0.38 -10.09
C GLY A 238 -14.78 -0.85 -10.74
N ALA A 239 -14.69 -1.97 -10.02
CA ALA A 239 -14.15 -3.21 -10.56
C ALA A 239 -15.00 -3.77 -11.71
N PHE A 240 -16.33 -3.75 -11.54
CA PHE A 240 -17.26 -4.20 -12.56
C PHE A 240 -17.30 -3.27 -13.79
N LEU A 241 -17.43 -1.96 -13.56
CA LEU A 241 -17.46 -0.98 -14.65
C LEU A 241 -16.13 -0.92 -15.40
N GLY A 242 -15.01 -1.07 -14.69
CA GLY A 242 -13.68 -1.11 -15.28
C GLY A 242 -13.49 -2.31 -16.21
N ASP A 243 -13.90 -3.51 -15.79
CA ASP A 243 -13.87 -4.72 -16.63
C ASP A 243 -14.68 -4.55 -17.92
N ILE A 244 -15.92 -4.04 -17.80
CA ILE A 244 -16.78 -3.76 -18.96
C ILE A 244 -16.12 -2.72 -19.89
N THR A 245 -15.58 -1.64 -19.31
CA THR A 245 -14.95 -0.56 -20.07
C THR A 245 -13.74 -1.08 -20.85
N GLU A 246 -12.86 -1.86 -20.23
CA GLU A 246 -11.72 -2.45 -20.93
C GLU A 246 -12.16 -3.48 -21.98
N THR A 247 -13.17 -4.31 -21.68
CA THR A 247 -13.68 -5.30 -22.63
C THR A 247 -14.26 -4.64 -23.88
N ILE A 248 -15.04 -3.56 -23.72
CA ILE A 248 -15.55 -2.75 -24.85
C ILE A 248 -14.40 -2.07 -25.59
N PHE A 249 -13.43 -1.49 -24.87
CA PHE A 249 -12.27 -0.85 -25.47
C PHE A 249 -11.46 -1.82 -26.34
N CYS A 250 -11.22 -3.05 -25.85
CA CYS A 250 -10.56 -4.10 -26.63
C CYS A 250 -11.38 -4.49 -27.86
N ARG A 251 -12.72 -4.57 -27.75
CA ARG A 251 -13.58 -4.85 -28.90
C ARG A 251 -13.52 -3.76 -29.97
N ILE A 252 -13.40 -2.50 -29.57
CA ILE A 252 -13.32 -1.35 -30.49
C ILE A 252 -11.93 -1.29 -31.14
N THR A 253 -10.87 -1.46 -30.36
CA THR A 253 -9.48 -1.25 -30.83
C THR A 253 -8.86 -2.47 -31.50
N ALA A 254 -9.12 -3.67 -30.98
CA ALA A 254 -8.52 -4.92 -31.46
C ALA A 254 -9.52 -5.83 -32.19
N GLY A 255 -10.82 -5.48 -32.21
CA GLY A 255 -11.85 -6.28 -32.88
C GLY A 255 -12.25 -7.58 -32.16
N VAL A 256 -11.62 -7.90 -31.02
CA VAL A 256 -11.79 -9.17 -30.31
C VAL A 256 -12.48 -8.95 -28.97
N TRP A 257 -13.41 -9.86 -28.64
CA TRP A 257 -13.96 -9.96 -27.28
C TRP A 257 -12.98 -10.72 -26.41
N MET A 258 -12.31 -10.01 -25.50
CA MET A 258 -11.37 -10.62 -24.56
C MET A 258 -11.77 -10.28 -23.13
N SER A 259 -11.68 -11.27 -22.25
CA SER A 259 -11.84 -11.05 -20.81
C SER A 259 -10.75 -10.12 -20.31
N ARG A 260 -11.15 -9.12 -19.52
CA ARG A 260 -10.27 -8.19 -18.81
C ARG A 260 -10.38 -8.35 -17.29
N SER A 261 -10.94 -9.49 -16.88
CA SER A 261 -11.16 -9.78 -15.48
C SER A 261 -9.87 -10.14 -14.78
N SER A 262 -9.73 -9.64 -13.55
CA SER A 262 -8.62 -10.00 -12.67
C SER A 262 -8.86 -11.34 -11.97
N VAL A 263 -10.09 -11.84 -11.95
CA VAL A 263 -10.52 -12.97 -11.12
C VAL A 263 -11.32 -13.99 -11.90
N VAL A 264 -11.37 -15.23 -11.39
CA VAL A 264 -12.03 -16.33 -12.08
C VAL A 264 -13.55 -16.34 -11.97
N TRP A 265 -14.12 -15.68 -10.96
CA TRP A 265 -15.57 -15.54 -10.81
C TRP A 265 -16.06 -14.12 -11.09
N GLY A 266 -16.76 -13.96 -12.21
CA GLY A 266 -17.41 -12.71 -12.59
C GLY A 266 -16.48 -11.65 -13.18
N PRO A 267 -17.03 -10.66 -13.90
CA PRO A 267 -16.26 -9.63 -14.60
C PRO A 267 -15.80 -8.53 -13.64
N PHE A 268 -14.81 -8.81 -12.80
CA PHE A 268 -14.24 -7.83 -11.88
C PHE A 268 -12.77 -7.52 -12.19
N SER A 269 -12.48 -6.25 -12.48
CA SER A 269 -11.11 -5.74 -12.55
C SER A 269 -10.69 -5.17 -11.19
N ILE A 270 -9.85 -5.91 -10.46
CA ILE A 270 -9.36 -5.47 -9.14
C ILE A 270 -8.57 -4.16 -9.27
N VAL A 271 -7.84 -4.00 -10.37
CA VAL A 271 -7.07 -2.79 -10.67
C VAL A 271 -8.00 -1.57 -10.74
N TRP A 272 -9.07 -1.63 -11.54
CA TRP A 272 -10.02 -0.52 -11.61
C TRP A 272 -10.77 -0.29 -10.29
N GLY A 273 -11.16 -1.36 -9.60
CA GLY A 273 -11.82 -1.25 -8.29
C GLY A 273 -10.96 -0.50 -7.28
N LEU A 274 -9.67 -0.88 -7.16
CA LEU A 274 -8.73 -0.23 -6.25
C LEU A 274 -8.45 1.22 -6.67
N ALA A 275 -8.30 1.50 -7.97
CA ALA A 275 -8.11 2.86 -8.49
C ALA A 275 -9.26 3.78 -8.05
N ILE A 276 -10.50 3.38 -8.32
CA ILE A 276 -11.71 4.15 -8.00
C ILE A 276 -11.85 4.33 -6.48
N ALA A 277 -11.63 3.27 -5.71
CA ALA A 277 -11.71 3.31 -4.25
C ALA A 277 -10.67 4.28 -3.65
N MET A 278 -9.42 4.18 -4.07
CA MET A 278 -8.33 5.01 -3.54
C MET A 278 -8.44 6.46 -3.98
N VAL A 279 -8.68 6.72 -5.28
CA VAL A 279 -8.80 8.10 -5.78
C VAL A 279 -9.99 8.80 -5.13
N THR A 280 -11.11 8.09 -4.91
CA THR A 280 -12.26 8.65 -4.19
C THR A 280 -11.94 8.89 -2.72
N ALA A 281 -11.28 7.95 -2.04
CA ALA A 281 -10.87 8.13 -0.64
C ALA A 281 -9.96 9.35 -0.46
N MET A 282 -9.05 9.60 -1.42
CA MET A 282 -8.11 10.72 -1.39
C MET A 282 -8.75 12.04 -1.79
N LEU A 283 -9.56 12.06 -2.84
CA LEU A 283 -10.07 13.30 -3.44
C LEU A 283 -11.51 13.64 -3.08
N TYR A 284 -12.22 12.83 -2.28
CA TYR A 284 -13.62 13.08 -1.93
C TYR A 284 -13.89 14.50 -1.39
N LYS A 285 -13.01 15.03 -0.53
CA LYS A 285 -13.18 16.41 -0.01
C LYS A 285 -12.86 17.49 -1.03
N TYR A 286 -12.18 17.14 -2.11
CA TYR A 286 -11.74 18.02 -3.19
C TYR A 286 -12.56 17.82 -4.47
N LYS A 287 -13.57 16.94 -4.46
CA LYS A 287 -14.40 16.61 -5.63
C LYS A 287 -15.09 17.84 -6.26
N ASP A 288 -15.34 18.86 -5.44
CA ASP A 288 -16.03 20.09 -5.85
C ASP A 288 -15.06 21.18 -6.35
N ARG A 289 -13.74 20.90 -6.35
CA ARG A 289 -12.73 21.80 -6.92
C ARG A 289 -12.84 21.89 -8.44
N SER A 290 -12.06 22.77 -9.05
CA SER A 290 -12.07 23.00 -10.50
C SER A 290 -11.72 21.75 -11.29
N ASP A 291 -12.24 21.66 -12.50
CA ASP A 291 -12.01 20.53 -13.40
C ASP A 291 -10.51 20.39 -13.72
N GLY A 292 -9.81 21.51 -13.90
CA GLY A 292 -8.35 21.52 -14.07
C GLY A 292 -7.59 20.93 -12.88
N PHE A 293 -8.03 21.19 -11.64
CA PHE A 293 -7.42 20.58 -10.46
C PHE A 293 -7.60 19.06 -10.45
N LEU A 294 -8.82 18.59 -10.73
CA LEU A 294 -9.12 17.15 -10.78
C LEU A 294 -8.41 16.46 -11.94
N PHE A 295 -8.32 17.11 -13.10
CA PHE A 295 -7.61 16.61 -14.27
C PHE A 295 -6.13 16.39 -13.96
N TRP A 296 -5.40 17.42 -13.51
CA TRP A 296 -3.96 17.29 -13.25
C TRP A 296 -3.66 16.33 -12.10
N THR A 297 -4.49 16.34 -11.06
CA THR A 297 -4.34 15.39 -9.95
C THR A 297 -4.63 13.96 -10.42
N GLY A 298 -5.66 13.76 -11.24
CA GLY A 298 -5.99 12.47 -11.86
C GLY A 298 -4.91 11.97 -12.80
N THR A 299 -4.32 12.85 -13.61
CA THR A 299 -3.21 12.53 -14.51
C THR A 299 -2.02 11.98 -13.74
N PHE A 300 -1.64 12.63 -12.64
CA PHE A 300 -0.50 12.20 -11.83
C PHE A 300 -0.81 10.95 -11.01
N LEU A 301 -1.96 10.91 -10.32
CA LEU A 301 -2.36 9.76 -9.51
C LEU A 301 -2.64 8.52 -10.37
N GLY A 302 -3.26 8.67 -11.53
CA GLY A 302 -3.55 7.59 -12.46
C GLY A 302 -2.29 7.01 -13.07
N GLY A 303 -1.39 7.85 -13.58
CA GLY A 303 -0.09 7.39 -14.07
C GLY A 303 0.72 6.69 -12.98
N ALA A 304 0.73 7.23 -11.76
CA ALA A 304 1.43 6.56 -10.66
C ALA A 304 0.79 5.24 -10.25
N TYR A 305 -0.54 5.19 -10.21
CA TYR A 305 -1.27 3.97 -9.90
C TYR A 305 -0.97 2.87 -10.92
N GLU A 306 -1.00 3.21 -12.21
CA GLU A 306 -0.66 2.30 -13.30
C GLU A 306 0.77 1.79 -13.17
N TYR A 307 1.75 2.67 -12.93
CA TYR A 307 3.14 2.25 -12.73
C TYR A 307 3.28 1.26 -11.57
N LEU A 308 2.67 1.58 -10.42
CA LEU A 308 2.73 0.74 -9.22
C LEU A 308 2.03 -0.60 -9.44
N CYS A 309 0.93 -0.65 -10.20
CA CYS A 309 0.28 -1.89 -10.56
C CYS A 309 1.16 -2.74 -11.50
N SER A 310 1.77 -2.15 -12.52
CA SER A 310 2.69 -2.85 -13.42
C SER A 310 3.86 -3.49 -12.66
N VAL A 311 4.46 -2.73 -11.73
CA VAL A 311 5.52 -3.23 -10.84
C VAL A 311 4.99 -4.36 -9.95
N PHE A 312 3.85 -4.14 -9.27
CA PHE A 312 3.28 -5.14 -8.36
C PHE A 312 3.00 -6.46 -9.06
N THR A 313 2.41 -6.40 -10.27
CA THR A 313 2.05 -7.61 -11.01
C THR A 313 3.26 -8.35 -11.54
N GLU A 314 4.32 -7.63 -11.91
CA GLU A 314 5.58 -8.26 -12.29
C GLU A 314 6.25 -8.93 -11.09
N LEU A 315 6.23 -8.31 -9.92
CA LEU A 315 6.84 -8.88 -8.71
C LEU A 315 6.09 -10.10 -8.18
N VAL A 316 4.76 -10.07 -8.19
CA VAL A 316 3.93 -11.13 -7.60
C VAL A 316 3.66 -12.27 -8.58
N PHE A 317 3.42 -11.95 -9.85
CA PHE A 317 3.04 -12.94 -10.86
C PHE A 317 4.12 -13.20 -11.91
N GLY A 318 5.21 -12.42 -11.93
CA GLY A 318 6.23 -12.52 -12.98
C GLY A 318 5.74 -12.00 -14.34
N LYS A 319 4.65 -11.22 -14.37
CA LYS A 319 3.99 -10.77 -15.60
C LYS A 319 3.78 -9.26 -15.64
N VAL A 320 4.04 -8.67 -16.79
CA VAL A 320 3.68 -7.30 -17.14
C VAL A 320 2.41 -7.34 -17.98
N PHE A 321 1.31 -6.76 -17.48
CA PHE A 321 0.01 -6.84 -18.15
C PHE A 321 -0.17 -5.85 -19.31
N TRP A 322 0.68 -4.81 -19.38
CA TRP A 322 0.71 -3.83 -20.46
C TRP A 322 2.14 -3.31 -20.67
N ASP A 323 2.50 -3.06 -21.92
CA ASP A 323 3.81 -2.55 -22.31
C ASP A 323 3.67 -1.40 -23.32
N TYR A 324 4.23 -0.27 -22.94
CA TYR A 324 4.24 0.99 -23.69
C TYR A 324 5.64 1.38 -24.16
N SER A 325 6.61 0.47 -24.12
CA SER A 325 8.01 0.72 -24.50
C SER A 325 8.15 1.29 -25.92
N TRP A 326 7.23 0.92 -26.81
CA TRP A 326 7.18 1.35 -28.21
C TRP A 326 6.59 2.76 -28.41
N MET A 327 5.97 3.37 -27.39
CA MET A 327 5.39 4.71 -27.49
C MET A 327 6.31 5.80 -26.96
N PRO A 328 6.34 6.99 -27.57
CA PRO A 328 7.09 8.13 -27.05
C PRO A 328 6.52 8.59 -25.71
N PHE A 329 7.37 9.17 -24.85
CA PHE A 329 7.01 9.60 -23.49
C PHE A 329 6.52 8.46 -22.58
N ASN A 330 7.03 7.24 -22.79
CA ASN A 330 6.88 6.17 -21.82
C ASN A 330 7.89 6.30 -20.67
N LEU A 331 7.56 5.71 -19.52
CA LEU A 331 8.47 5.62 -18.38
C LEU A 331 8.65 4.14 -18.00
N GLY A 332 9.82 3.59 -18.35
CA GLY A 332 10.17 2.18 -18.13
C GLY A 332 9.28 1.20 -18.90
N GLY A 333 8.59 1.65 -19.97
CA GLY A 333 7.57 0.85 -20.66
C GLY A 333 6.27 0.63 -19.86
N ARG A 334 6.19 1.08 -18.60
CA ARG A 334 5.09 0.75 -17.69
C ARG A 334 3.93 1.73 -17.74
N ILE A 335 4.23 2.98 -18.07
CA ILE A 335 3.23 4.05 -18.20
C ILE A 335 3.57 4.91 -19.39
N ASN A 336 2.57 5.63 -19.90
CA ASN A 336 2.73 6.57 -20.99
C ASN A 336 1.95 7.87 -20.73
N LEU A 337 2.55 9.01 -21.09
CA LEU A 337 1.98 10.33 -20.82
C LEU A 337 0.57 10.54 -21.42
N LEU A 338 0.28 9.99 -22.60
CA LEU A 338 -1.04 10.08 -23.22
C LEU A 338 -2.11 9.39 -22.36
N TYR A 339 -1.81 8.17 -21.90
CA TYR A 339 -2.71 7.41 -21.04
C TYR A 339 -2.86 8.07 -19.66
N CYS A 340 -1.81 8.71 -19.14
CA CYS A 340 -1.92 9.58 -17.98
C CYS A 340 -2.98 10.68 -18.18
N PHE A 341 -3.03 11.34 -19.34
CA PHE A 341 -4.09 12.32 -19.60
C PHE A 341 -5.49 11.70 -19.68
N PHE A 342 -5.63 10.49 -20.22
CA PHE A 342 -6.90 9.77 -20.16
C PHE A 342 -7.34 9.51 -18.72
N TRP A 343 -6.41 9.16 -17.82
CA TRP A 343 -6.72 9.06 -16.39
C TRP A 343 -7.13 10.40 -15.77
N GLY A 344 -6.54 11.51 -16.20
CA GLY A 344 -6.96 12.86 -15.83
C GLY A 344 -8.41 13.15 -16.23
N ILE A 345 -8.78 12.84 -17.48
CA ILE A 345 -10.16 12.99 -17.96
C ILE A 345 -11.10 12.08 -17.17
N ALA A 346 -10.71 10.81 -16.98
CA ALA A 346 -11.49 9.84 -16.22
C ALA A 346 -11.75 10.30 -14.78
N ALA A 347 -10.78 10.94 -14.13
CA ALA A 347 -10.94 11.52 -12.80
C ALA A 347 -11.98 12.65 -12.79
N VAL A 348 -11.95 13.56 -13.77
CA VAL A 348 -12.95 14.63 -13.91
C VAL A 348 -14.34 14.04 -14.12
N VAL A 349 -14.49 13.13 -15.09
CA VAL A 349 -15.76 12.46 -15.39
C VAL A 349 -16.27 11.69 -14.17
N TRP A 350 -15.38 11.00 -13.45
CA TRP A 350 -15.72 10.30 -12.23
C TRP A 350 -16.31 11.26 -11.19
N PHE A 351 -15.59 12.30 -10.78
CA PHE A 351 -16.07 13.18 -9.71
C PHE A 351 -17.25 14.07 -10.10
N LYS A 352 -17.32 14.52 -11.35
CA LYS A 352 -18.34 15.48 -11.81
C LYS A 352 -19.62 14.81 -12.29
N ILE A 353 -19.55 13.57 -12.79
CA ILE A 353 -20.69 12.91 -13.45
C ILE A 353 -21.07 11.60 -12.75
N LEU A 354 -20.12 10.68 -12.57
CA LEU A 354 -20.42 9.32 -12.13
C LEU A 354 -20.59 9.20 -10.62
N TYR A 355 -19.62 9.71 -9.86
CA TYR A 355 -19.57 9.63 -8.40
C TYR A 355 -20.83 10.19 -7.74
N PRO A 356 -21.36 11.38 -8.08
CA PRO A 356 -22.56 11.90 -7.44
C PRO A 356 -23.78 10.98 -7.63
N LYS A 357 -23.95 10.43 -8.84
CA LYS A 357 -25.06 9.53 -9.17
C LYS A 357 -24.94 8.19 -8.44
N ILE A 358 -23.77 7.56 -8.54
CA ILE A 358 -23.48 6.26 -7.91
C ILE A 358 -23.56 6.39 -6.38
N SER A 359 -22.98 7.46 -5.82
CA SER A 359 -23.04 7.74 -4.38
C SER A 359 -24.48 7.87 -3.89
N GLY A 360 -25.32 8.60 -4.63
CA GLY A 360 -26.74 8.78 -4.33
C GLY A 360 -27.53 7.47 -4.42
N TRP A 361 -27.19 6.55 -5.31
CA TRP A 361 -27.80 5.22 -5.34
C TRP A 361 -27.36 4.34 -4.17
N ILE A 362 -26.08 4.37 -3.81
CA ILE A 362 -25.57 3.62 -2.65
C ILE A 362 -26.24 4.10 -1.36
N GLU A 363 -26.42 5.41 -1.17
CA GLU A 363 -27.03 5.97 0.05
C GLU A 363 -28.52 5.65 0.22
N LYS A 364 -29.20 5.25 -0.87
CA LYS A 364 -30.60 4.80 -0.81
C LYS A 364 -30.75 3.37 -0.28
N ILE A 365 -29.67 2.61 -0.17
CA ILE A 365 -29.72 1.23 0.31
C ILE A 365 -30.02 1.23 1.82
N PRO A 366 -31.01 0.46 2.31
CA PRO A 366 -31.29 0.36 3.74
C PRO A 366 -30.06 -0.12 4.53
N VAL A 367 -29.78 0.49 5.69
CA VAL A 367 -28.52 0.31 6.45
C VAL A 367 -28.18 -1.15 6.75
N VAL A 368 -29.16 -1.95 7.20
CA VAL A 368 -28.94 -3.36 7.55
C VAL A 368 -28.63 -4.18 6.30
N ILE A 369 -29.39 -3.97 5.23
CA ILE A 369 -29.19 -4.64 3.94
C ILE A 369 -27.82 -4.27 3.36
N GLY A 370 -27.51 -2.97 3.31
CA GLY A 370 -26.25 -2.46 2.79
C GLY A 370 -25.05 -3.05 3.51
N LYS A 371 -25.03 -3.06 4.85
CA LYS A 371 -23.95 -3.68 5.62
C LYS A 371 -23.82 -5.18 5.35
N THR A 372 -24.93 -5.90 5.31
CA THR A 372 -24.93 -7.35 5.08
C THR A 372 -24.40 -7.67 3.69
N VAL A 373 -24.90 -7.00 2.66
CA VAL A 373 -24.44 -7.13 1.28
C VAL A 373 -22.96 -6.78 1.15
N THR A 374 -22.50 -5.69 1.76
CA THR A 374 -21.07 -5.33 1.75
C THR A 374 -20.20 -6.44 2.32
N TRP A 375 -20.58 -7.05 3.45
CA TRP A 375 -19.81 -8.15 4.04
C TRP A 375 -19.85 -9.42 3.19
N MET A 376 -20.99 -9.77 2.62
CA MET A 376 -21.09 -10.90 1.68
C MET A 376 -20.18 -10.70 0.46
N LEU A 377 -20.18 -9.49 -0.11
CA LEU A 377 -19.32 -9.13 -1.24
C LEU A 377 -17.83 -9.21 -0.87
N ILE A 378 -17.44 -8.73 0.33
CA ILE A 378 -16.06 -8.86 0.83
C ILE A 378 -15.65 -10.33 0.90
N VAL A 379 -16.46 -11.17 1.55
CA VAL A 379 -16.17 -12.61 1.67
C VAL A 379 -16.07 -13.27 0.29
N PHE A 380 -17.02 -12.98 -0.60
CA PHE A 380 -16.99 -13.46 -1.98
C PHE A 380 -15.69 -13.08 -2.70
N MET A 381 -15.30 -11.80 -2.65
CA MET A 381 -14.09 -11.33 -3.33
C MET A 381 -12.82 -11.94 -2.71
N CYS A 382 -12.76 -12.10 -1.38
CA CYS A 382 -11.65 -12.79 -0.73
C CYS A 382 -11.51 -14.24 -1.22
N CYS A 383 -12.61 -15.00 -1.26
CA CYS A 383 -12.60 -16.36 -1.81
C CYS A 383 -12.19 -16.36 -3.29
N ASN A 384 -12.72 -15.44 -4.08
CA ASN A 384 -12.44 -15.33 -5.50
C ASN A 384 -10.96 -15.04 -5.79
N VAL A 385 -10.34 -14.12 -5.03
CA VAL A 385 -8.91 -13.83 -5.13
C VAL A 385 -8.08 -15.07 -4.78
N VAL A 386 -8.41 -15.77 -3.69
CA VAL A 386 -7.68 -16.99 -3.30
C VAL A 386 -7.74 -18.04 -4.40
N VAL A 387 -8.94 -18.34 -4.91
CA VAL A 387 -9.10 -19.34 -5.98
C VAL A 387 -8.42 -18.88 -7.28
N SER A 388 -8.49 -17.60 -7.61
CA SER A 388 -7.80 -17.04 -8.79
C SER A 388 -6.29 -17.19 -8.70
N CYS A 389 -5.70 -16.90 -7.52
CA CYS A 389 -4.27 -17.12 -7.29
C CYS A 389 -3.90 -18.60 -7.40
N MET A 390 -4.67 -19.51 -6.79
CA MET A 390 -4.43 -20.95 -6.89
C MET A 390 -4.52 -21.45 -8.33
N ALA A 391 -5.51 -20.99 -9.09
CA ALA A 391 -5.67 -21.34 -10.50
C ALA A 391 -4.50 -20.83 -11.35
N LEU A 392 -4.04 -19.59 -11.13
CA LEU A 392 -2.88 -19.02 -11.84
C LEU A 392 -1.57 -19.75 -11.51
N ILE A 393 -1.33 -20.08 -10.24
CA ILE A 393 -0.17 -20.89 -9.81
C ILE A 393 -0.19 -22.23 -10.53
N ARG A 394 -1.34 -22.92 -10.51
CA ARG A 394 -1.45 -24.24 -11.15
C ARG A 394 -1.28 -24.15 -12.67
N TYR A 395 -1.83 -23.12 -13.31
CA TYR A 395 -1.68 -22.88 -14.74
C TYR A 395 -0.22 -22.67 -15.16
N ASP A 396 0.57 -21.94 -14.36
CA ASP A 396 2.02 -21.80 -14.57
C ASP A 396 2.78 -23.12 -14.32
N GLU A 397 2.44 -23.87 -13.27
CA GLU A 397 3.01 -25.20 -12.99
C GLU A 397 2.78 -26.19 -14.15
N ARG A 398 1.56 -26.23 -14.73
CA ARG A 398 1.25 -27.05 -15.91
C ARG A 398 2.08 -26.64 -17.12
N GLY A 399 2.22 -25.34 -17.35
CA GLY A 399 3.09 -24.82 -18.41
C GLY A 399 4.56 -25.20 -18.26
N ARG A 400 5.01 -25.50 -17.03
CA ARG A 400 6.35 -26.01 -16.70
C ARG A 400 6.42 -27.53 -16.58
N GLN A 401 5.36 -28.25 -16.98
CA GLN A 401 5.26 -29.71 -16.90
C GLN A 401 5.41 -30.26 -15.48
N VAL A 402 4.97 -29.51 -14.46
CA VAL A 402 4.95 -29.97 -13.07
C VAL A 402 3.64 -30.72 -12.81
N GLU A 403 3.75 -31.98 -12.39
CA GLU A 403 2.61 -32.84 -12.05
C GLU A 403 1.91 -32.42 -10.74
N ALA A 404 0.59 -32.63 -10.69
CA ALA A 404 -0.19 -32.38 -9.48
C ALA A 404 0.08 -33.47 -8.44
N THR A 405 0.59 -33.07 -7.27
CA THR A 405 0.87 -33.98 -6.14
C THR A 405 -0.09 -33.78 -4.97
N GLN A 406 -0.74 -32.61 -4.89
CA GLN A 406 -1.63 -32.22 -3.79
C GLN A 406 -3.08 -32.18 -4.23
N SER A 407 -4.03 -32.50 -3.32
CA SER A 407 -5.47 -32.53 -3.65
C SER A 407 -6.00 -31.19 -4.20
N TRP A 408 -5.45 -30.05 -3.75
CA TRP A 408 -5.86 -28.75 -4.28
C TRP A 408 -5.36 -28.52 -5.71
N GLN A 409 -4.21 -29.06 -6.10
CA GLN A 409 -3.68 -28.99 -7.47
C GLN A 409 -4.57 -29.79 -8.41
N VAL A 410 -4.96 -31.00 -8.01
CA VAL A 410 -5.89 -31.85 -8.77
C VAL A 410 -7.24 -31.14 -8.94
N TYR A 411 -7.79 -30.57 -7.87
CA TYR A 411 -9.02 -29.79 -7.96
C TYR A 411 -8.90 -28.60 -8.92
N MET A 412 -7.77 -27.88 -8.90
CA MET A 412 -7.52 -26.78 -9.84
C MET A 412 -7.39 -27.27 -11.28
N ASP A 413 -6.81 -28.46 -11.52
CA ASP A 413 -6.73 -29.05 -12.87
C ASP A 413 -8.10 -29.43 -13.41
N GLU A 414 -8.96 -30.01 -12.57
CA GLU A 414 -10.32 -30.42 -12.95
C GLU A 414 -11.25 -29.23 -13.21
N HIS A 415 -11.14 -28.17 -12.41
CA HIS A 415 -12.09 -27.05 -12.43
C HIS A 415 -11.58 -25.79 -13.15
N TYR A 416 -10.26 -25.69 -13.37
CA TYR A 416 -9.58 -24.56 -14.01
C TYR A 416 -8.48 -25.06 -14.96
N ASP A 417 -8.91 -25.83 -15.95
CA ASP A 417 -8.09 -26.33 -17.05
C ASP A 417 -7.50 -25.21 -17.92
N ASP A 418 -6.60 -25.57 -18.83
CA ASP A 418 -5.91 -24.61 -19.68
C ASP A 418 -6.86 -23.86 -20.62
N ALA A 419 -7.91 -24.51 -21.10
CA ALA A 419 -8.91 -23.89 -21.96
C ALA A 419 -9.68 -22.78 -21.20
N LYS A 420 -10.11 -23.06 -19.98
CA LYS A 420 -10.78 -22.08 -19.12
C LYS A 420 -9.84 -20.96 -18.72
N MET A 421 -8.59 -21.27 -18.38
CA MET A 421 -7.58 -20.27 -18.04
C MET A 421 -7.24 -19.37 -19.23
N ALA A 422 -7.10 -19.91 -20.44
CA ALA A 422 -6.88 -19.12 -21.65
C ALA A 422 -8.08 -18.23 -21.99
N ARG A 423 -9.31 -18.66 -21.68
CA ARG A 423 -10.51 -17.84 -21.88
C ARG A 423 -10.59 -16.68 -20.87
N ILE A 424 -10.28 -16.94 -19.60
CA ILE A 424 -10.36 -15.94 -18.52
C ILE A 424 -9.17 -14.98 -18.57
N TYR A 425 -7.97 -15.50 -18.84
CA TYR A 425 -6.69 -14.78 -18.86
C TYR A 425 -5.95 -14.98 -20.19
N PRO A 426 -6.47 -14.46 -21.32
CA PRO A 426 -5.91 -14.70 -22.65
C PRO A 426 -4.47 -14.20 -22.83
N ASN A 427 -4.04 -13.25 -22.01
CA ASN A 427 -2.69 -12.68 -22.03
C ASN A 427 -1.72 -13.33 -21.03
N ALA A 428 -2.18 -14.29 -20.20
CA ALA A 428 -1.33 -14.97 -19.23
C ALA A 428 -0.53 -16.12 -19.86
N LYS A 429 0.17 -15.88 -20.98
CA LYS A 429 0.97 -16.92 -21.65
C LYS A 429 2.24 -17.21 -20.84
N THR A 430 2.51 -18.48 -20.57
CA THR A 430 3.79 -18.97 -20.04
C THR A 430 4.91 -18.61 -21.03
N LYS A 431 6.04 -18.12 -20.52
CA LYS A 431 7.22 -17.84 -21.34
C LYS A 431 8.04 -19.11 -21.48
#